data_AF-A0A961L8R5-F1
#
_entry.id   AF-A0A961L8R5-F1
#
_cell.length_a   1.000
_cell.length_b   1.000
_cell.length_c   1.000
_cell.angle_alpha   90.00
_cell.angle_beta   90.00
_cell.angle_gamma   90.00
#
_symmetry.space_group_name_H-M   'P 1'
#
loop_
_entity.id
_entity.type
_entity.pdbx_description
1 polymer ?
#
loop_
_entity_poly.entity_id
_entity_poly.type
_entity_poly.pdbx_seq_one_letter_code
_entity_poly.pdbx_strand_id
1 'polypeptide(L)'
;EFFESVAPTFGVYNWGIDAANNYAASVENGGTMNSDTAKEALTWWLHLRDIAPPESVQSTWSETATTFAAGRVAQGLIYGENAAWIASDESQSKVVGNVGVALPPLSDGVMEAAESGEGYVGYYDGGAFGLPVTSGNQDAALLFLQFMALPEVQEAWAVAAPRITLNSTYDAPSVQALDAELGGYYSMLR
;
A
#
# COMPACT_ATOMS: atom_id res chain seq x y z
N GLU A 1 6.55 -6.53 -2.98
CA GLU A 1 6.39 -7.12 -1.61
C GLU A 1 7.54 -6.87 -0.64
N PHE A 2 8.72 -7.54 -0.69
CA PHE A 2 9.69 -7.44 0.43
C PHE A 2 10.04 -5.99 0.81
N PHE A 3 10.50 -5.18 -0.13
CA PHE A 3 10.93 -3.81 0.18
C PHE A 3 9.77 -2.84 0.46
N GLU A 4 8.59 -3.14 -0.07
CA GLU A 4 7.41 -2.26 0.02
C GLU A 4 6.60 -2.54 1.28
N SER A 5 6.51 -3.80 1.69
CA SER A 5 5.54 -4.25 2.70
C SER A 5 6.18 -4.95 3.90
N VAL A 6 7.44 -5.40 3.81
CA VAL A 6 8.08 -6.16 4.90
C VAL A 6 9.27 -5.41 5.50
N ALA A 7 10.20 -4.93 4.69
CA ALA A 7 11.36 -4.20 5.19
C ALA A 7 10.98 -3.02 6.12
N PRO A 8 9.94 -2.22 5.84
CA PRO A 8 9.51 -1.15 6.74
C PRO A 8 8.97 -1.65 8.08
N THR A 9 8.35 -2.84 8.13
CA THR A 9 7.80 -3.41 9.38
C THR A 9 8.89 -3.87 10.35
N PHE A 10 10.14 -3.90 9.89
CA PHE A 10 11.34 -4.15 10.69
C PHE A 10 12.19 -2.88 10.91
N GLY A 11 11.76 -1.72 10.40
CA GLY A 11 12.50 -0.46 10.52
C GLY A 11 13.50 -0.18 9.40
N VAL A 12 13.49 -0.95 8.31
CA VAL A 12 14.28 -0.66 7.10
C VAL A 12 13.45 0.20 6.15
N TYR A 13 13.55 1.51 6.34
CA TYR A 13 12.83 2.50 5.56
C TYR A 13 13.53 2.85 4.25
N ASN A 14 12.78 3.41 3.29
CA ASN A 14 13.30 3.94 2.02
C ASN A 14 14.16 2.94 1.26
N TRP A 15 13.79 1.66 1.23
CA TRP A 15 14.55 0.57 0.60
C TRP A 15 15.99 0.40 1.16
N GLY A 16 16.26 1.00 2.32
CA GLY A 16 17.59 1.11 2.91
C GLY A 16 18.54 2.07 2.18
N ILE A 17 17.99 3.00 1.40
CA ILE A 17 18.73 4.00 0.61
C ILE A 17 18.76 5.32 1.37
N ASP A 18 19.95 5.91 1.49
CA ASP A 18 20.13 7.27 1.99
C ASP A 18 20.23 8.26 0.82
N ALA A 19 19.13 8.93 0.52
CA ALA A 19 19.06 9.95 -0.53
C ALA A 19 19.94 11.18 -0.25
N ALA A 20 20.24 11.49 1.02
CA ALA A 20 21.12 12.59 1.41
C ALA A 20 22.60 12.23 1.21
N ASN A 21 22.93 10.94 1.16
CA ASN A 21 24.29 10.43 0.99
C ASN A 21 24.47 9.73 -0.37
N ASN A 22 24.28 10.49 -1.46
CA ASN A 22 24.49 10.01 -2.84
C ASN A 22 23.74 8.70 -3.15
N TYR A 23 22.55 8.51 -2.57
CA TYR A 23 21.75 7.29 -2.72
C TYR A 23 22.51 6.02 -2.30
N ALA A 24 23.38 6.13 -1.28
CA ALA A 24 24.08 4.98 -0.73
C ALA A 24 23.08 3.95 -0.17
N ALA A 25 23.30 2.68 -0.53
CA ALA A 25 22.40 1.59 -0.17
C ALA A 25 23.03 0.60 0.83
N SER A 26 24.32 0.30 0.70
CA SER A 26 24.99 -0.65 1.60
C SER A 26 25.48 0.04 2.88
N VAL A 27 25.56 -0.71 3.97
CA VAL A 27 26.10 -0.27 5.26
C VAL A 27 27.50 0.31 5.12
N GLU A 28 28.36 -0.33 4.34
CA GLU A 28 29.73 0.16 4.06
C GLU A 28 29.74 1.58 3.48
N ASN A 29 28.73 1.94 2.67
CA ASN A 29 28.63 3.23 2.01
C ASN A 29 27.67 4.20 2.73
N GLY A 30 27.09 3.81 3.87
CA GLY A 30 26.19 4.64 4.68
C GLY A 30 24.68 4.43 4.44
N GLY A 31 24.28 3.38 3.71
CA GLY A 31 22.88 2.93 3.65
C GLY A 31 22.58 1.79 4.62
N THR A 32 21.42 1.14 4.49
CA THR A 32 20.98 0.06 5.41
C THR A 32 20.45 -1.18 4.70
N MET A 33 20.51 -1.25 3.37
CA MET A 33 19.93 -2.34 2.56
C MET A 33 20.50 -3.74 2.90
N ASN A 34 21.77 -3.82 3.33
CA ASN A 34 22.41 -5.07 3.77
C ASN A 34 22.74 -5.08 5.27
N SER A 35 22.05 -4.26 6.06
CA SER A 35 22.12 -4.26 7.52
C SER A 35 21.66 -5.58 8.12
N ASP A 36 21.97 -5.81 9.39
CA ASP A 36 21.51 -7.01 10.09
C ASP A 36 19.98 -7.02 10.25
N THR A 37 19.36 -5.86 10.47
CA THR A 37 17.91 -5.68 10.45
C THR A 37 17.29 -6.08 9.10
N ALA A 38 17.90 -5.68 7.98
CA ALA A 38 17.42 -6.07 6.65
C ALA A 38 17.52 -7.60 6.42
N LYS A 39 18.58 -8.24 6.93
CA LYS A 39 18.72 -9.70 6.86
C LYS A 39 17.72 -10.42 7.74
N GLU A 40 17.41 -9.88 8.92
CA GLU A 40 16.37 -10.41 9.81
C GLU A 40 14.99 -10.35 9.14
N ALA A 41 14.62 -9.19 8.60
CA ALA A 41 13.37 -9.02 7.84
C ALA A 41 13.27 -10.00 6.67
N LEU A 42 14.36 -10.16 5.91
CA LEU A 42 14.41 -11.09 4.77
C LEU A 42 14.26 -12.55 5.23
N THR A 43 14.89 -12.91 6.35
CA THR A 43 14.79 -14.25 6.93
C THR A 43 13.35 -14.56 7.36
N TRP A 44 12.70 -13.60 8.03
CA TRP A 44 11.28 -13.73 8.39
C TRP A 44 10.39 -13.89 7.14
N TRP A 45 10.58 -13.05 6.13
CA TRP A 45 9.80 -13.12 4.88
C TRP A 45 9.97 -14.47 4.17
N LEU A 46 11.21 -14.97 4.09
CA LEU A 46 11.48 -16.27 3.47
C LEU A 46 10.86 -17.43 4.25
N HIS A 47 10.81 -17.36 5.58
CA HIS A 47 10.15 -18.37 6.41
C HIS A 47 8.63 -18.45 6.14
N LEU A 48 7.97 -17.35 5.76
CA LEU A 48 6.54 -17.39 5.42
C LEU A 48 6.23 -18.35 4.25
N ARG A 49 7.23 -18.69 3.42
CA ARG A 49 7.06 -19.70 2.36
C ARG A 49 6.71 -21.09 2.90
N ASP A 50 7.06 -21.39 4.15
CA ASP A 50 6.74 -22.66 4.79
C ASP A 50 5.23 -22.83 5.02
N ILE A 51 4.49 -21.73 5.07
CA ILE A 51 3.04 -21.68 5.30
C ILE A 51 2.26 -21.03 4.14
N ALA A 52 2.95 -20.58 3.10
CA ALA A 52 2.33 -20.00 1.91
C ALA A 52 1.89 -21.09 0.91
N PRO A 53 0.94 -20.77 0.02
CA PRO A 53 0.65 -21.64 -1.13
C PRO A 53 1.92 -21.93 -1.96
N PRO A 54 2.06 -23.14 -2.53
CA PRO A 54 3.26 -23.54 -3.27
C PRO A 54 3.55 -22.65 -4.50
N GLU A 55 2.53 -22.05 -5.09
CA GLU A 55 2.65 -21.11 -6.22
C GLU A 55 3.20 -19.73 -5.83
N SER A 56 3.32 -19.41 -4.53
CA SER A 56 3.69 -18.07 -4.04
C SER A 56 5.00 -17.53 -4.62
N VAL A 57 5.94 -18.42 -4.97
CA VAL A 57 7.23 -18.07 -5.61
C VAL A 57 7.12 -17.59 -7.05
N GLN A 58 5.95 -17.79 -7.67
CA GLN A 58 5.62 -17.36 -9.02
C GLN A 58 4.54 -16.26 -9.04
N SER A 59 3.98 -15.93 -7.88
CA SER A 59 2.93 -14.92 -7.76
C SER A 59 3.49 -13.52 -7.92
N THR A 60 2.75 -12.68 -8.65
CA THR A 60 2.89 -11.22 -8.59
C THR A 60 1.84 -10.64 -7.64
N TRP A 61 1.78 -9.31 -7.53
CA TRP A 61 0.76 -8.61 -6.75
C TRP A 61 -0.69 -8.92 -7.24
N SER A 62 -0.86 -9.35 -8.50
CA SER A 62 -2.16 -9.75 -9.04
C SER A 62 -2.57 -11.15 -8.56
N GLU A 63 -1.64 -12.11 -8.55
CA GLU A 63 -1.91 -13.47 -8.08
C GLU A 63 -2.16 -13.51 -6.57
N THR A 64 -1.53 -12.64 -5.77
CA THR A 64 -1.79 -12.60 -4.32
C THR A 64 -3.25 -12.24 -4.04
N ALA A 65 -3.79 -11.20 -4.70
CA ALA A 65 -5.17 -10.77 -4.58
C ALA A 65 -6.17 -11.86 -5.01
N THR A 66 -5.95 -12.46 -6.18
CA THR A 66 -6.85 -13.53 -6.68
C THR A 66 -6.76 -14.81 -5.87
N THR A 67 -5.59 -15.14 -5.29
CA THR A 67 -5.43 -16.27 -4.37
C THR A 67 -6.22 -16.07 -3.08
N PHE A 68 -6.18 -14.86 -2.52
CA PHE A 68 -6.99 -14.49 -1.36
C PHE A 68 -8.48 -14.53 -1.68
N ALA A 69 -8.89 -13.90 -2.79
CA ALA A 69 -10.29 -13.89 -3.27
C ALA A 69 -10.85 -15.30 -3.51
N ALA A 70 -10.00 -16.25 -3.93
CA ALA A 70 -10.36 -17.65 -4.11
C ALA A 70 -10.56 -18.43 -2.78
N GLY A 71 -10.29 -17.80 -1.63
CA GLY A 71 -10.39 -18.42 -0.30
C GLY A 71 -9.26 -19.42 -0.01
N ARG A 72 -8.11 -19.29 -0.67
CA ARG A 72 -7.00 -20.25 -0.54
C ARG A 72 -6.04 -19.92 0.60
N VAL A 73 -6.10 -18.70 1.11
CA VAL A 73 -5.28 -18.21 2.23
C VAL A 73 -6.19 -17.48 3.22
N ALA A 74 -5.82 -17.55 4.51
CA ALA A 74 -6.54 -16.85 5.57
C ALA A 74 -6.10 -15.39 5.73
N GLN A 75 -4.86 -15.07 5.33
CA GLN A 75 -4.25 -13.75 5.43
C GLN A 75 -3.22 -13.54 4.31
N GLY A 76 -2.95 -12.30 3.95
CA GLY A 76 -1.93 -11.94 2.98
C GLY A 76 -1.61 -10.45 3.01
N LEU A 77 -0.43 -10.10 2.51
CA LEU A 77 -0.06 -8.72 2.18
C LEU A 77 -0.66 -8.43 0.79
N ILE A 78 -1.74 -7.66 0.75
CA ILE A 78 -2.51 -7.38 -0.46
C ILE A 78 -2.50 -5.87 -0.71
N TYR A 79 -2.19 -5.46 -1.93
CA TYR A 79 -2.29 -4.06 -2.33
C TYR A 79 -3.73 -3.57 -2.15
N GLY A 80 -3.87 -2.41 -1.49
CA GLY A 80 -5.15 -1.82 -1.12
C GLY A 80 -6.13 -1.61 -2.29
N GLU A 81 -5.61 -1.46 -3.51
CA GLU A 81 -6.41 -1.39 -4.74
C GLU A 81 -7.38 -2.59 -4.90
N ASN A 82 -7.03 -3.73 -4.30
CA ASN A 82 -7.82 -4.96 -4.39
C ASN A 82 -8.83 -5.11 -3.25
N ALA A 83 -8.69 -4.34 -2.17
CA ALA A 83 -9.47 -4.54 -0.95
C ALA A 83 -10.98 -4.47 -1.21
N ALA A 84 -11.44 -3.46 -1.98
CA ALA A 84 -12.87 -3.30 -2.23
C ALA A 84 -13.47 -4.45 -3.03
N TRP A 85 -12.90 -4.80 -4.19
CA TRP A 85 -13.51 -5.84 -5.03
C TRP A 85 -13.43 -7.21 -4.37
N ILE A 86 -12.38 -7.50 -3.60
CA ILE A 86 -12.30 -8.76 -2.83
C ILE A 86 -13.42 -8.82 -1.79
N ALA A 87 -13.74 -7.69 -1.15
CA ALA A 87 -14.73 -7.62 -0.08
C ALA A 87 -16.18 -7.51 -0.58
N SER A 88 -16.43 -7.02 -1.80
CA SER A 88 -17.78 -6.69 -2.27
C SER A 88 -18.24 -7.34 -3.59
N ASP A 89 -17.34 -7.87 -4.44
CA ASP A 89 -17.73 -8.45 -5.73
C ASP A 89 -17.83 -9.99 -5.69
N GLU A 90 -19.05 -10.50 -5.49
CA GLU A 90 -19.33 -11.95 -5.44
C GLU A 90 -19.05 -12.68 -6.76
N SER A 91 -18.95 -11.96 -7.89
CA SER A 91 -18.63 -12.57 -9.19
C SER A 91 -17.13 -12.86 -9.33
N GLN A 92 -16.28 -12.17 -8.55
CA GLN A 92 -14.82 -12.28 -8.59
C GLN A 92 -14.23 -12.88 -7.29
N SER A 93 -14.93 -12.77 -6.17
CA SER A 93 -14.46 -13.18 -4.85
C SER A 93 -15.38 -14.18 -4.17
N LYS A 94 -14.80 -15.26 -3.66
CA LYS A 94 -15.49 -16.29 -2.88
C LYS A 94 -15.53 -15.99 -1.38
N VAL A 95 -14.88 -14.90 -0.96
CA VAL A 95 -14.71 -14.54 0.46
C VAL A 95 -15.44 -13.24 0.82
N VAL A 96 -16.32 -12.75 -0.05
CA VAL A 96 -17.22 -11.61 0.25
C VAL A 96 -17.90 -11.83 1.61
N GLY A 97 -17.95 -10.76 2.40
CA GLY A 97 -18.47 -10.78 3.78
C GLY A 97 -17.54 -11.43 4.82
N ASN A 98 -16.38 -11.96 4.43
CA ASN A 98 -15.39 -12.59 5.31
C ASN A 98 -14.01 -11.93 5.20
N VAL A 99 -13.96 -10.68 4.74
CA VAL A 99 -12.71 -9.91 4.56
C VAL A 99 -12.55 -8.92 5.71
N GLY A 100 -11.35 -8.84 6.26
CA GLY A 100 -10.95 -7.81 7.23
C GLY A 100 -9.58 -7.26 6.86
N VAL A 101 -9.28 -6.07 7.39
CA VAL A 101 -7.99 -5.39 7.20
C VAL A 101 -7.33 -5.13 8.55
N ALA A 102 -6.01 -5.16 8.57
CA ALA A 102 -5.22 -4.88 9.75
C ALA A 102 -3.82 -4.39 9.37
N LEU A 103 -3.14 -3.75 10.30
CA LEU A 103 -1.71 -3.48 10.19
C LEU A 103 -0.93 -4.80 10.18
N PRO A 104 0.19 -4.88 9.44
CA PRO A 104 1.07 -6.04 9.51
C PRO A 104 1.72 -6.14 10.90
N PRO A 105 2.29 -7.30 11.28
CA PRO A 105 3.13 -7.41 12.45
C PRO A 105 4.32 -6.44 12.37
N LEU A 106 4.58 -5.70 13.44
CA LEU A 106 5.64 -4.70 13.52
C LEU A 106 6.69 -5.13 14.55
N SER A 107 7.96 -4.90 14.23
CA SER A 107 9.05 -4.98 15.21
C SER A 107 8.97 -3.82 16.20
N ASP A 108 9.58 -4.01 17.37
CA ASP A 108 9.67 -2.98 18.41
C ASP A 108 10.22 -1.66 17.85
N GLY A 109 9.59 -0.53 18.20
CA GLY A 109 10.03 0.81 17.78
C GLY A 109 9.49 1.27 16.43
N VAL A 110 8.93 0.39 15.60
CA VAL A 110 8.45 0.76 14.25
C VAL A 110 7.20 1.63 14.32
N MET A 111 6.27 1.34 15.24
CA MET A 111 5.09 2.19 15.42
C MET A 111 5.49 3.57 15.93
N GLU A 112 6.37 3.64 16.93
CA GLU A 112 6.87 4.91 17.47
C GLU A 112 7.58 5.74 16.40
N ALA A 113 8.37 5.11 15.52
CA ALA A 113 9.02 5.78 14.40
C ALA A 113 8.01 6.30 13.36
N ALA A 114 6.94 5.55 13.09
CA ALA A 114 5.88 6.00 12.19
C ALA A 114 5.12 7.20 12.77
N GLU A 115 4.78 7.15 14.06
CA GLU A 115 4.09 8.24 14.76
C GLU A 115 4.95 9.51 14.90
N SER A 116 6.28 9.38 15.02
CA SER A 116 7.22 10.50 15.09
C SER A 116 7.58 11.09 13.72
N GLY A 117 7.26 10.40 12.62
CA GLY A 117 7.64 10.76 11.26
C GLY A 117 9.09 10.41 10.88
N GLU A 118 9.77 9.62 11.70
CA GLU A 118 11.12 9.09 11.41
C GLU A 118 11.09 7.80 10.56
N GLY A 119 9.91 7.18 10.42
CA GLY A 119 9.68 5.94 9.70
C GLY A 119 8.26 5.82 9.13
N TYR A 120 7.92 4.62 8.66
CA TYR A 120 6.58 4.30 8.15
C TYR A 120 6.29 2.79 8.23
N VAL A 121 5.01 2.41 8.38
CA VAL A 121 4.58 1.00 8.49
C VAL A 121 4.38 0.34 7.13
N GLY A 122 3.89 1.08 6.14
CA GLY A 122 3.56 0.56 4.82
C GLY A 122 3.98 1.50 3.71
N TYR A 123 4.36 0.92 2.58
CA TYR A 123 4.59 1.67 1.34
C TYR A 123 3.28 2.22 0.78
N TYR A 124 3.30 3.48 0.38
CA TYR A 124 2.26 4.09 -0.43
C TYR A 124 2.72 4.14 -1.88
N ASP A 125 2.11 3.31 -2.73
CA ASP A 125 2.26 3.40 -4.17
C ASP A 125 1.18 4.34 -4.74
N GLY A 126 1.56 5.15 -5.71
CA GLY A 126 0.67 6.16 -6.26
C GLY A 126 1.09 6.67 -7.63
N GLY A 127 0.08 7.11 -8.39
CA GLY A 127 0.27 7.87 -9.61
C GLY A 127 0.02 9.36 -9.35
N ALA A 128 0.77 10.22 -10.04
CA ALA A 128 0.52 11.64 -10.09
C ALA A 128 0.33 12.09 -11.54
N PHE A 129 -0.55 13.06 -11.75
CA PHE A 129 -0.69 13.70 -13.04
C PHE A 129 0.40 14.77 -13.22
N GLY A 130 1.24 14.62 -14.24
CA GLY A 130 2.29 15.57 -14.58
C GLY A 130 1.92 16.47 -15.77
N LEU A 131 2.35 17.73 -15.73
CA LEU A 131 2.27 18.67 -16.85
C LEU A 131 3.64 18.77 -17.53
N PRO A 132 3.80 18.32 -18.80
CA PRO A 132 5.04 18.52 -19.53
C PRO A 132 5.31 20.01 -19.77
N VAL A 133 6.52 20.48 -19.46
CA VAL A 133 6.99 21.86 -19.71
C VAL A 133 6.86 22.28 -21.18
N THR A 134 6.90 21.32 -22.10
CA THR A 134 6.79 21.53 -23.55
C THR A 134 5.34 21.54 -24.06
N SER A 135 4.34 21.38 -23.18
CA SER A 135 2.93 21.37 -23.58
C SER A 135 2.56 22.71 -24.24
N GLY A 136 1.93 22.64 -25.42
CA GLY A 136 1.36 23.81 -26.09
C GLY A 136 0.05 24.30 -25.47
N ASN A 137 -0.51 23.57 -24.48
CA ASN A 137 -1.81 23.84 -23.87
C ASN A 137 -1.69 23.85 -22.33
N GLN A 138 -0.75 24.63 -21.78
CA GLN A 138 -0.43 24.58 -20.34
C GLN A 138 -1.62 24.95 -19.45
N ASP A 139 -2.33 26.03 -19.76
CA ASP A 139 -3.47 26.49 -18.96
C ASP A 139 -4.60 25.45 -18.93
N ALA A 140 -4.94 24.87 -20.08
CA ALA A 140 -5.97 23.85 -20.17
C ALA A 140 -5.58 22.57 -19.41
N ALA A 141 -4.31 22.15 -19.52
CA ALA A 141 -3.81 21.01 -18.78
C ALA A 141 -3.82 21.29 -17.26
N LEU A 142 -3.43 22.48 -16.82
CA LEU A 142 -3.50 22.88 -15.42
C LEU A 142 -4.95 22.85 -14.88
N LEU A 143 -5.92 23.35 -15.65
CA LEU A 143 -7.34 23.28 -15.30
C LEU A 143 -7.80 21.83 -15.17
N PHE A 144 -7.32 20.91 -16.02
CA PHE A 144 -7.63 19.49 -15.89
C PHE A 144 -7.01 18.88 -14.61
N LEU A 145 -5.77 19.23 -14.27
CA LEU A 145 -5.15 18.78 -13.02
C LEU A 145 -5.95 19.25 -11.80
N GLN A 146 -6.41 20.50 -11.81
CA GLN A 146 -7.27 21.05 -10.76
C GLN A 146 -8.61 20.32 -10.69
N PHE A 147 -9.24 20.04 -11.85
CA PHE A 147 -10.46 19.26 -11.93
C PHE A 147 -10.29 17.88 -11.30
N MET A 148 -9.21 17.16 -11.62
CA MET A 148 -8.95 15.84 -11.05
C MET A 148 -8.73 15.88 -9.53
N ALA A 149 -8.31 17.02 -8.98
CA ALA A 149 -8.11 17.22 -7.54
C ALA A 149 -9.35 17.79 -6.81
N LEU A 150 -10.48 17.99 -7.50
CA LEU A 150 -11.72 18.43 -6.85
C LEU A 150 -12.24 17.34 -5.90
N PRO A 151 -12.71 17.70 -4.69
CA PRO A 151 -13.25 16.74 -3.73
C PRO A 151 -14.30 15.82 -4.34
N GLU A 152 -15.29 16.36 -5.07
CA GLU A 152 -16.36 15.58 -5.68
C GLU A 152 -15.87 14.56 -6.73
N VAL A 153 -14.75 14.84 -7.39
CA VAL A 153 -14.12 13.92 -8.34
C VAL A 153 -13.36 12.82 -7.58
N GLN A 154 -12.61 13.19 -6.54
CA GLN A 154 -11.88 12.25 -5.70
C GLN A 154 -12.81 11.32 -4.90
N GLU A 155 -13.96 11.82 -4.43
CA GLU A 155 -15.00 11.02 -3.77
C GLU A 155 -15.56 9.94 -4.68
N ALA A 156 -15.97 10.32 -5.89
CA ALA A 156 -16.45 9.36 -6.88
C ALA A 156 -15.36 8.36 -7.28
N TRP A 157 -14.11 8.82 -7.38
CA TRP A 157 -12.97 7.96 -7.67
C TRP A 157 -12.74 6.95 -6.54
N ALA A 158 -12.69 7.36 -5.28
CA ALA A 158 -12.48 6.48 -4.14
C ALA A 158 -13.55 5.37 -4.06
N VAL A 159 -14.81 5.67 -4.39
CA VAL A 159 -15.87 4.65 -4.46
C VAL A 159 -15.66 3.68 -5.63
N ALA A 160 -15.21 4.16 -6.78
CA ALA A 160 -15.01 3.35 -7.97
C ALA A 160 -13.71 2.52 -7.96
N ALA A 161 -12.66 3.05 -7.34
CA ALA A 161 -11.36 2.41 -7.17
C ALA A 161 -10.82 2.82 -5.80
N PRO A 162 -10.66 1.88 -4.84
CA PRO A 162 -10.58 2.17 -3.42
C PRO A 162 -9.25 2.79 -2.97
N ARG A 163 -9.01 4.01 -3.41
CA ARG A 163 -7.77 4.76 -3.21
C ARG A 163 -8.12 6.21 -2.90
N ILE A 164 -7.41 6.79 -1.95
CA ILE A 164 -7.61 8.17 -1.53
C ILE A 164 -6.28 8.91 -1.68
N THR A 165 -6.32 10.07 -2.33
CA THR A 165 -5.17 10.99 -2.47
C THR A 165 -5.43 12.36 -1.85
N LEU A 166 -6.66 12.61 -1.39
CA LEU A 166 -7.09 13.88 -0.80
C LEU A 166 -7.74 13.62 0.56
N ASN A 167 -7.22 14.23 1.63
CA ASN A 167 -7.67 13.98 3.00
C ASN A 167 -9.18 14.22 3.21
N SER A 168 -9.78 15.22 2.57
CA SER A 168 -11.22 15.47 2.71
C SER A 168 -12.10 14.34 2.17
N THR A 169 -11.56 13.49 1.30
CA THR A 169 -12.26 12.33 0.74
C THR A 169 -12.63 11.31 1.81
N TYR A 170 -11.81 11.16 2.86
CA TYR A 170 -12.12 10.29 3.98
C TYR A 170 -13.43 10.68 4.67
N ASP A 171 -13.73 11.98 4.74
CA ASP A 171 -14.91 12.48 5.46
C ASP A 171 -16.19 12.48 4.59
N ALA A 172 -16.09 12.09 3.31
CA ALA A 172 -17.21 12.08 2.39
C ALA A 172 -18.25 11.00 2.76
N PRO A 173 -19.56 11.29 2.73
CA PRO A 173 -20.60 10.34 3.15
C PRO A 173 -20.59 9.01 2.36
N SER A 174 -20.29 9.06 1.06
CA SER A 174 -20.19 7.86 0.22
C SER A 174 -18.99 6.98 0.58
N VAL A 175 -17.86 7.61 0.95
CA VAL A 175 -16.64 6.91 1.37
C VAL A 175 -16.81 6.32 2.76
N GLN A 176 -17.44 7.02 3.69
CA GLN A 176 -17.79 6.50 5.02
C GLN A 176 -18.78 5.32 4.94
N ALA A 177 -19.74 5.37 4.02
CA ALA A 177 -20.65 4.25 3.77
C ALA A 177 -19.89 3.02 3.23
N LEU A 178 -19.01 3.23 2.23
CA LEU A 178 -18.17 2.16 1.70
C LEU A 178 -17.19 1.62 2.76
N ASP A 179 -16.64 2.48 3.62
CA ASP A 179 -15.75 2.07 4.71
C ASP A 179 -16.43 1.06 5.65
N ALA A 180 -17.68 1.31 6.01
CA ALA A 180 -18.47 0.40 6.83
C ALA A 180 -18.69 -0.96 6.14
N GLU A 181 -18.92 -0.96 4.83
CA GLU A 181 -19.04 -2.19 4.03
C GLU A 181 -17.70 -2.94 3.93
N LEU A 182 -16.59 -2.21 3.87
CA LEU A 182 -15.23 -2.74 3.79
C LEU A 182 -14.61 -3.05 5.16
N GLY A 183 -15.40 -3.06 6.23
CA GLY A 183 -14.93 -3.42 7.57
C GLY A 183 -13.94 -2.42 8.19
N GLY A 184 -14.05 -1.14 7.84
CA GLY A 184 -13.18 -0.07 8.36
C GLY A 184 -11.87 0.11 7.59
N TYR A 185 -11.82 -0.30 6.31
CA TYR A 185 -10.64 -0.17 5.46
C TYR A 185 -10.04 1.24 5.39
N TYR A 186 -10.85 2.25 5.05
CA TYR A 186 -10.42 3.64 4.99
C TYR A 186 -10.16 4.21 6.38
N SER A 187 -10.92 3.79 7.39
CA SER A 187 -10.64 4.17 8.78
C SER A 187 -9.26 3.68 9.25
N MET A 188 -8.83 2.49 8.81
CA MET A 188 -7.51 1.94 9.13
C MET A 188 -6.37 2.68 8.40
N LEU A 189 -6.61 3.14 7.17
CA LEU A 189 -5.61 3.85 6.37
C LEU A 189 -5.33 5.30 6.82
N ARG A 190 -6.24 5.91 7.57
CA ARG A 190 -6.15 7.31 8.00
C ARG A 190 -5.20 7.50 9.17
#